data_AF-A0AAJ2VAC6-F1
#
_entry.id   AF-A0AAJ2VAC6-F1
#
_cell.length_a   1.000
_cell.length_b   1.000
_cell.length_c   1.000
_cell.angle_alpha   90.00
_cell.angle_beta   90.00
_cell.angle_gamma   90.00
#
_symmetry.space_group_name_H-M   'P 1'
#
loop_
_entity.id
_entity.type
_entity.pdbx_description
1 polymer ?
#
loop_
_entity_poly.entity_id
_entity_poly.type
_entity_poly.pdbx_seq_one_letter_code
_entity_poly.pdbx_strand_id
1 'polypeptide(L)' 'MNAYELFDAAFDSANDHRESTAAYVKQYADGAFDLVISDEVAEAIAAAKRKFDANGDGSNDFYHMVRAPLEEIEL' A
#
# COMPACT_ATOMS: atom_id res chain seq x y z
N MET A 1 -0.85 13.69 -2.64
CA MET A 1 -0.36 12.31 -2.78
C MET A 1 -1.47 11.44 -2.26
N ASN A 2 -1.88 10.41 -2.98
CA ASN A 2 -2.96 9.53 -2.51
C ASN A 2 -2.40 8.20 -1.95
N ALA A 3 -3.26 7.42 -1.31
CA ALA A 3 -2.87 6.15 -0.70
C ALA A 3 -2.33 5.14 -1.72
N TYR A 4 -2.76 5.23 -2.99
CA TYR A 4 -2.21 4.40 -4.07
C TYR A 4 -0.77 4.76 -4.40
N GLU A 5 -0.44 6.05 -4.49
CA GLU A 5 0.94 6.50 -4.73
C GLU A 5 1.87 6.07 -3.60
N LEU A 6 1.40 6.14 -2.34
CA LEU A 6 2.16 5.63 -1.21
C LEU A 6 2.29 4.09 -1.25
N PHE A 7 1.24 3.36 -1.65
CA PHE A 7 1.31 1.93 -1.87
C PHE A 7 2.38 1.57 -2.90
N ASP A 8 2.34 2.23 -4.06
CA ASP A 8 3.24 1.97 -5.18
C ASP A 8 4.69 2.24 -4.79
N ALA A 9 4.93 3.29 -4.01
CA ALA A 9 6.25 3.60 -3.47
C ALA A 9 6.70 2.63 -2.37
N ALA A 10 5.80 2.22 -1.46
CA ALA A 10 6.14 1.38 -0.31
C ALA A 10 6.36 -0.09 -0.66
N PHE A 11 5.75 -0.57 -1.75
CA PHE A 11 5.82 -1.97 -2.20
C PHE A 11 6.32 -2.10 -3.64
N ASP A 12 7.16 -1.15 -4.07
CA ASP A 12 7.87 -1.24 -5.34
C ASP A 12 8.83 -2.44 -5.39
N SER A 13 9.48 -2.64 -6.54
CA SER A 13 10.46 -3.72 -6.71
C SER A 13 11.64 -3.69 -5.72
N ALA A 14 11.93 -2.55 -5.08
CA ALA A 14 12.98 -2.45 -4.07
C ALA A 14 12.50 -2.92 -2.68
N ASN A 15 11.19 -2.98 -2.45
CA ASN A 15 10.58 -3.28 -1.16
C ASN A 15 9.59 -4.45 -1.21
N ASP A 16 9.54 -5.23 -2.30
CA ASP A 16 8.56 -6.31 -2.52
C ASP A 16 8.55 -7.39 -1.42
N HIS A 17 9.70 -7.59 -0.77
CA HIS A 17 9.96 -8.57 0.29
C HIS A 17 9.61 -8.05 1.69
N ARG A 18 9.22 -6.78 1.81
CA ARG A 18 8.82 -6.19 3.09
C ARG A 18 7.47 -6.75 3.54
N GLU A 19 7.31 -6.87 4.85
CA GLU A 19 6.06 -7.38 5.41
C GLU A 19 4.94 -6.34 5.25
N SER A 20 3.84 -6.77 4.64
CA SER A 20 2.65 -5.98 4.34
C SER A 20 1.84 -5.63 5.60
N THR A 21 2.41 -4.79 6.47
CA THR A 21 1.82 -4.35 7.76
C THR A 21 1.59 -2.84 7.79
N ALA A 22 0.57 -2.38 8.54
CA ALA A 22 0.34 -0.96 8.76
C ALA A 22 1.55 -0.24 9.39
N ALA A 23 2.27 -0.92 10.28
CA ALA A 23 3.47 -0.38 10.91
C ALA A 23 4.57 -0.07 9.89
N TYR A 24 4.81 -0.97 8.93
CA TYR A 24 5.75 -0.74 7.84
C TYR A 24 5.32 0.45 6.97
N VAL A 25 4.05 0.51 6.56
CA VAL A 25 3.53 1.61 5.72
C VAL A 25 3.71 2.96 6.42
N LYS A 26 3.44 3.05 7.73
CA LYS A 26 3.65 4.28 8.52
C LYS A 26 5.13 4.66 8.60
N GLN A 27 6.00 3.69 8.86
CA GLN A 27 7.45 3.94 8.91
C GLN A 27 7.98 4.41 7.56
N TYR A 28 7.46 3.86 6.46
CA TYR A 28 7.83 4.28 5.12
C TYR A 28 7.34 5.69 4.80
N ALA A 29 6.08 6.00 5.12
CA ALA A 29 5.50 7.33 4.91
C ALA A 29 6.30 8.41 5.67
N ASP A 30 6.61 8.16 6.94
CA ASP A 30 7.41 9.06 7.78
C ASP A 30 8.86 9.19 7.26
N GLY A 31 9.52 8.05 6.99
CA GLY A 31 10.93 8.03 6.63
C GLY A 31 11.25 8.47 5.20
N ALA A 32 10.40 8.16 4.23
CA ALA A 32 10.64 8.45 2.81
C ALA A 32 9.98 9.75 2.35
N PHE A 33 8.85 10.14 2.97
CA PHE A 33 8.04 11.28 2.52
C PHE A 33 7.78 12.33 3.60
N ASP A 34 8.28 12.16 4.84
CA ASP A 34 8.02 13.07 5.97
C ASP A 34 6.51 13.26 6.21
N LEU A 35 5.74 12.17 6.06
CA LEU A 35 4.28 12.20 6.03
C LEU A 35 3.68 11.29 7.11
N VAL A 36 2.77 11.86 7.92
CA VAL A 36 2.08 11.16 9.00
C VAL A 36 0.67 10.78 8.55
N ILE A 37 0.43 9.48 8.36
CA ILE A 37 -0.89 8.92 8.04
C ILE A 37 -1.62 8.36 9.26
N SER A 38 -2.95 8.27 9.16
CA SER A 38 -3.78 7.58 10.13
C SER A 38 -3.59 6.06 10.08
N ASP A 39 -3.92 5.38 11.18
CA ASP A 39 -3.87 3.92 11.25
C ASP A 39 -4.85 3.26 10.26
N GLU A 40 -5.99 3.91 10.00
CA GLU A 40 -6.99 3.44 9.04
C GLU A 40 -6.43 3.39 7.62
N VAL A 41 -5.74 4.46 7.19
CA VAL A 41 -5.12 4.53 5.86
C VAL A 41 -3.97 3.54 5.74
N ALA A 42 -3.12 3.45 6.77
CA ALA A 42 -2.02 2.50 6.80
C ALA A 42 -2.51 1.05 6.69
N GLU A 43 -3.59 0.71 7.40
CA GLU A 43 -4.18 -0.63 7.35
C GLU A 43 -4.86 -0.89 6.00
N ALA A 44 -5.51 0.10 5.38
CA ALA A 44 -6.10 -0.03 4.05
C ALA A 44 -5.04 -0.39 2.99
N ILE A 45 -3.91 0.32 3.01
CA ILE A 45 -2.76 0.06 2.11
C ILE A 45 -2.20 -1.35 2.34
N ALA A 46 -1.94 -1.71 3.60
CA ALA A 46 -1.39 -3.02 3.95
C ALA A 46 -2.37 -4.18 3.63
N ALA A 47 -3.67 -3.98 3.83
CA ALA A 47 -4.70 -4.95 3.48
C ALA A 47 -4.80 -5.16 1.96
N ALA A 48 -4.72 -4.09 1.16
CA ALA A 48 -4.70 -4.18 -0.29
C ALA A 48 -3.52 -5.05 -0.78
N LYS A 49 -2.32 -4.85 -0.24
CA LYS A 49 -1.14 -5.67 -0.57
C LYS A 49 -1.35 -7.13 -0.20
N ARG A 50 -1.78 -7.43 1.03
CA ARG A 50 -2.04 -8.80 1.49
C ARG A 50 -3.09 -9.50 0.63
N LYS A 51 -4.15 -8.78 0.24
CA LYS A 51 -5.20 -9.32 -0.63
C LYS A 51 -4.67 -9.65 -2.02
N PHE A 52 -3.86 -8.75 -2.59
CA PHE A 52 -3.23 -8.97 -3.89
C PHE A 52 -2.27 -10.17 -3.87
N ASP A 53 -1.43 -10.26 -2.83
CA ASP A 53 -0.49 -11.38 -2.66
C ASP A 53 -1.20 -12.72 -2.48
N ALA A 54 -2.35 -12.72 -1.79
CA ALA A 54 -3.16 -13.92 -1.60
C ALA A 54 -3.94 -14.34 -2.87
N ASN A 55 -4.12 -13.44 -3.85
CA ASN A 55 -4.88 -13.73 -5.07
C ASN A 55 -4.12 -14.65 -6.05
N GLY A 56 -2.80 -14.78 -5.87
CA GLY A 56 -1.94 -15.64 -6.68
C GLY A 56 -1.49 -15.03 -8.00
N ASP A 57 -0.35 -15.51 -8.49
CA ASP A 57 0.28 -15.07 -9.74
C ASP A 57 -0.63 -15.30 -10.96
N GLY A 58 -0.78 -14.28 -11.79
CA GLY A 58 -1.54 -14.34 -13.06
C GLY A 58 -2.99 -13.84 -12.98
N SER A 59 -3.45 -13.40 -11.81
CA SER A 59 -4.72 -12.70 -11.66
C SER A 59 -4.60 -11.23 -12.11
N ASN A 60 -5.43 -10.80 -13.07
CA ASN A 60 -5.45 -9.41 -13.55
C ASN A 60 -6.36 -8.53 -12.68
N ASP A 61 -6.22 -8.64 -11.35
CA ASP A 61 -7.11 -8.01 -10.39
C ASP A 61 -6.47 -6.83 -9.65
N PHE A 62 -5.23 -6.45 -10.00
CA PHE A 62 -4.50 -5.35 -9.37
C PHE A 62 -5.31 -4.05 -9.34
N TYR A 63 -5.94 -3.71 -10.48
CA TYR A 63 -6.76 -2.50 -10.57
C TYR A 63 -7.90 -2.48 -9.53
N HIS A 64 -8.63 -3.59 -9.41
CA HIS A 64 -9.80 -3.69 -8.54
C HIS A 64 -9.44 -3.91 -7.05
N MET A 65 -8.32 -4.57 -6.76
CA MET A 65 -7.94 -4.92 -5.40
C MET A 65 -7.04 -3.89 -4.73
N VAL A 66 -6.29 -3.12 -5.52
CA VAL A 66 -5.28 -2.18 -5.03
C VAL A 66 -5.56 -0.77 -5.51
N ARG A 67 -5.56 -0.54 -6.84
CA ARG A 67 -5.56 0.83 -7.36
C ARG A 67 -6.87 1.57 -7.08
N ALA A 68 -8.00 1.03 -7.56
CA ALA A 68 -9.31 1.67 -7.42
C ALA A 68 -9.69 2.00 -5.96
N PRO A 69 -9.51 1.11 -4.95
CA PRO A 69 -9.87 1.45 -3.58
C PRO A 69 -8.91 2.43 -2.89
N LEU A 70 -7.67 2.58 -3.37
CA LEU A 70 -6.67 3.45 -2.73
C LEU A 70 -6.52 4.80 -3.43
N GLU A 71 -6.82 4.89 -4.73
CA GLU A 71 -6.64 6.14 -5.49
C GLU A 71 -7.60 7.26 -5.08
N GLU A 72 -8.71 6.91 -4.41
CA GLU A 72 -9.69 7.86 -3.87
C GLU A 72 -9.35 8.40 -2.46
N ILE A 73 -8.31 7.86 -1.80
CA ILE A 73 -7.93 8.23 -0.43
C ILE A 73 -6.78 9.24 -0.47
N GLU A 74 -7.06 10.50 -0.11
CA GLU A 74 -6.04 11.55 0.04
C GLU A 74 -5.28 11.44 1.37
N LEU A 75 -3.99 11.78 1.35
CA LEU A 75 -3.06 11.71 2.49
C LEU A 75 -2.72 13.07 3.08
#